data_AF-A0A2A5HU16-F1
#
_entry.id   AF-A0A2A5HU16-F1
#
_cell.length_a   1.000
_cell.length_b   1.000
_cell.length_c   1.000
_cell.angle_alpha   90.00
_cell.angle_beta   90.00
_cell.angle_gamma   90.00
#
_symmetry.space_group_name_H-M   'P 1'
#
loop_
_entity.id
_entity.type
_entity.pdbx_description
1 polymer ?
#
loop_
_entity_poly.entity_id
_entity_poly.type
_entity_poly.pdbx_seq_one_letter_code
_entity_poly.pdbx_strand_id
1 'polypeptide(L)'
;ALLWMQQQLDIAFTDLENTPLHQTAWIKLGVAHYFLFMKFHHLAMDGLGLYRLREYFHQLYACLVNGSDTSWLRDLPQYRPEMLRHTPDNGIGCGALFEPGEIVTPAVSFNYLGQFDIGDTEQQTAQPWHFVSEDCGVLISPNNNDDLLLNINGAVQAGVLKFDVVSRLSKTQTSRFTEALKAALQAVIEQTQLAAIDGGIKTFSDFKKIGEITHWVTESPLAGAPIFVLPPGGAGGESYLDNIVSELTEKKLVLMNNLYTHEDLSNEASKKYYSYETLAKQYIKVIKKEQSSGPYHLFGWSFGAVLAIEIMRQLEQQGDAVAHIILVDPYINYPKVVRELGFTKSYSQTQTLPDKINRCHSITEKKFHTKAKITFFKTTKEVELTLEDREEVPEGMTREALDEVFAIGDYYLKTRDNYISDFVVGDNFELIGISSCHNTWVFNDQDVAIVANKISEAISA
;
A
#
# COMPACT_ATOMS: atom_id res chain seq x y z
N ALA A 1 -15.41 -26.12 38.12
CA ALA A 1 -14.75 -25.51 36.96
C ALA A 1 -14.53 -24.01 37.18
N LEU A 2 -15.60 -23.19 37.21
CA LEU A 2 -15.50 -21.73 37.41
C LEU A 2 -14.66 -21.32 38.63
N LEU A 3 -14.92 -21.91 39.80
CA LEU A 3 -14.13 -21.64 41.01
C LEU A 3 -12.63 -21.96 40.84
N TRP A 4 -12.30 -23.07 40.16
CA TRP A 4 -10.90 -23.42 39.89
C TRP A 4 -10.26 -22.43 38.92
N MET A 5 -10.97 -22.03 37.86
CA MET A 5 -10.49 -21.02 36.91
C MET A 5 -10.22 -19.69 37.62
N GLN A 6 -11.11 -19.26 38.52
CA GLN A 6 -10.90 -18.06 39.34
C GLN A 6 -9.65 -18.18 40.22
N GLN A 7 -9.47 -19.32 40.90
CA GLN A 7 -8.27 -19.58 41.70
C GLN A 7 -6.99 -19.52 40.85
N GLN A 8 -7.03 -19.96 39.59
CA GLN A 8 -5.89 -19.84 38.69
C GLN A 8 -5.66 -18.38 38.27
N LEU A 9 -6.72 -17.60 38.02
CA LEU A 9 -6.61 -16.18 37.64
C LEU A 9 -6.07 -15.31 38.79
N ASP A 10 -6.34 -15.66 40.04
CA ASP A 10 -5.87 -14.91 41.21
C ASP A 10 -4.38 -15.12 41.52
N ILE A 11 -3.73 -16.11 40.89
CA ILE A 11 -2.27 -16.30 40.97
C ILE A 11 -1.60 -15.30 40.01
N ALA A 12 -0.99 -14.24 40.53
CA ALA A 12 -0.28 -13.27 39.70
C ALA A 12 0.98 -13.87 39.03
N PHE A 13 1.37 -13.32 37.88
CA PHE A 13 2.69 -13.57 37.28
C PHE A 13 3.73 -12.76 38.05
N THR A 14 4.25 -13.31 39.15
CA THR A 14 5.16 -12.59 40.06
C THR A 14 6.64 -12.66 39.64
N ASP A 15 7.02 -13.71 38.93
CA ASP A 15 8.38 -13.93 38.42
C ASP A 15 8.29 -14.22 36.93
N LEU A 16 8.51 -13.18 36.12
CA LEU A 16 8.41 -13.24 34.65
C LEU A 16 9.56 -14.01 34.01
N GLU A 17 10.67 -14.23 34.72
CA GLU A 17 11.84 -14.94 34.20
C GLU A 17 11.71 -16.44 34.36
N ASN A 18 11.18 -16.90 35.51
CA ASN A 18 11.19 -18.33 35.86
C ASN A 18 9.80 -18.98 35.83
N THR A 19 8.72 -18.20 35.72
CA THR A 19 7.35 -18.74 35.66
C THR A 19 6.88 -18.85 34.21
N PRO A 20 6.26 -19.98 33.80
CA PRO A 20 5.61 -20.08 32.51
C PRO A 20 4.60 -18.93 32.33
N LEU A 21 4.82 -18.10 31.30
CA LEU A 21 3.98 -16.95 30.97
C LEU A 21 2.63 -17.35 30.33
N HIS A 22 2.34 -18.64 30.24
CA HIS A 22 1.06 -19.16 29.78
C HIS A 22 0.70 -20.44 30.54
N GLN A 23 -0.60 -20.67 30.67
CA GLN A 23 -1.21 -21.85 31.27
C GLN A 23 -2.48 -22.18 30.49
N THR A 24 -2.58 -23.43 30.03
CA THR A 24 -3.75 -23.92 29.30
C THR A 24 -4.27 -25.18 29.98
N ALA A 25 -5.59 -25.31 30.12
CA ALA A 25 -6.22 -26.50 30.67
C ALA A 25 -7.51 -26.84 29.92
N TRP A 26 -7.72 -28.13 29.69
CA TRP A 26 -9.00 -28.67 29.21
C TRP A 26 -9.81 -29.18 30.39
N ILE A 27 -10.95 -28.55 30.65
CA ILE A 27 -11.83 -28.90 31.77
C ILE A 27 -13.06 -29.61 31.21
N LYS A 28 -13.16 -30.92 31.43
CA LYS A 28 -14.33 -31.70 31.05
C LYS A 28 -15.49 -31.40 32.02
N LEU A 29 -16.61 -30.90 31.49
CA LEU A 29 -17.83 -30.59 32.26
C LEU A 29 -18.91 -31.67 32.11
N GLY A 30 -18.89 -32.40 30.99
CA GLY A 30 -19.84 -33.45 30.68
C GLY A 30 -19.37 -34.34 29.53
N VAL A 31 -20.28 -35.14 28.95
CA VAL A 31 -19.95 -36.08 27.87
C VAL A 31 -19.45 -35.34 26.61
N ALA A 32 -20.11 -34.23 26.26
CA ALA A 32 -19.80 -33.41 25.10
C ALA A 32 -19.56 -31.92 25.44
N HIS A 33 -19.37 -31.59 26.73
CA HIS A 33 -19.20 -30.21 27.18
C HIS A 33 -17.84 -30.04 27.88
N TYR A 34 -17.04 -29.10 27.38
CA TYR A 34 -15.68 -28.84 27.83
C TYR A 34 -15.44 -27.33 27.89
N PHE A 35 -14.62 -26.88 28.84
CA PHE A 35 -14.00 -25.56 28.78
C PHE A 35 -12.54 -25.68 28.38
N LEU A 36 -12.12 -24.83 27.45
CA LEU A 36 -10.72 -24.53 27.21
C LEU A 36 -10.35 -23.31 28.05
N PHE A 37 -9.62 -23.52 29.13
CA PHE A 37 -9.06 -22.45 29.95
C PHE A 37 -7.70 -22.05 29.39
N MET A 38 -7.51 -20.75 29.17
CA MET A 38 -6.23 -20.17 28.78
C MET A 38 -5.97 -18.94 29.66
N LYS A 39 -4.81 -18.93 30.31
CA LYS A 39 -4.27 -17.80 31.06
C LYS A 39 -2.89 -17.50 30.52
N PHE A 40 -2.58 -16.25 30.26
CA PHE A 40 -1.28 -15.84 29.73
C PHE A 40 -0.94 -14.44 30.17
N HIS A 41 0.35 -14.15 30.23
CA HIS A 41 0.88 -12.80 30.36
C HIS A 41 0.95 -12.17 28.97
N HIS A 42 0.68 -10.86 28.83
CA HIS A 42 0.67 -10.19 27.52
C HIS A 42 1.99 -10.35 26.75
N LEU A 43 3.13 -10.34 27.45
CA LEU A 43 4.46 -10.64 26.87
C LEU A 43 4.52 -11.97 26.08
N ALA A 44 3.73 -12.99 26.43
CA ALA A 44 3.67 -14.25 25.69
C ALA A 44 2.94 -14.13 24.34
N MET A 45 2.26 -13.00 24.12
CA MET A 45 1.32 -12.74 23.04
C MET A 45 1.66 -11.48 22.24
N ASP A 46 2.59 -10.66 22.74
CA ASP A 46 2.96 -9.39 22.14
C ASP A 46 3.47 -9.60 20.71
N GLY A 47 2.85 -8.86 19.79
CA GLY A 47 3.13 -8.88 18.36
C GLY A 47 2.52 -10.05 17.56
N LEU A 48 2.02 -11.12 18.22
CA LEU A 48 1.24 -12.16 17.54
C LEU A 48 -0.24 -11.75 17.42
N GLY A 49 -0.76 -11.10 18.46
CA GLY A 49 -2.16 -10.66 18.55
C GLY A 49 -3.15 -11.79 18.82
N LEU A 50 -4.12 -11.55 19.71
CA LEU A 50 -5.09 -12.55 20.18
C LEU A 50 -5.90 -13.18 19.03
N TYR A 51 -6.20 -12.37 18.02
CA TYR A 51 -6.98 -12.77 16.85
C TYR A 51 -6.25 -13.79 15.98
N ARG A 52 -4.95 -13.63 15.72
CA ARG A 52 -4.18 -14.58 14.90
C ARG A 52 -3.96 -15.91 15.61
N LEU A 53 -3.72 -15.88 16.92
CA LEU A 53 -3.62 -17.11 17.71
C LEU A 53 -4.90 -17.95 17.60
N ARG A 54 -6.08 -17.31 17.61
CA ARG A 54 -7.36 -17.99 17.39
C ARG A 54 -7.41 -18.68 16.03
N GLU A 55 -7.05 -17.98 14.96
CA GLU A 55 -7.06 -18.54 13.59
C GLU A 55 -6.15 -19.78 13.51
N TYR A 56 -4.93 -19.68 14.05
CA TYR A 56 -3.99 -20.80 14.07
C TYR A 56 -4.49 -21.97 14.91
N PHE A 57 -5.07 -21.71 16.08
CA PHE A 57 -5.66 -22.76 16.90
C PHE A 57 -6.81 -23.46 16.18
N HIS A 58 -7.69 -22.70 15.50
CA HIS A 58 -8.80 -23.25 14.74
C HIS A 58 -8.31 -24.12 13.56
N GLN A 59 -7.40 -23.58 12.75
CA GLN A 59 -6.83 -24.30 11.62
C GLN A 59 -6.13 -25.58 12.07
N LEU A 60 -5.37 -25.52 13.17
CA LEU A 60 -4.68 -26.68 13.72
C LEU A 60 -5.67 -27.72 14.24
N TYR A 61 -6.69 -27.30 14.99
CA TYR A 61 -7.73 -28.20 15.48
C TYR A 61 -8.44 -28.91 14.31
N ALA A 62 -8.79 -28.19 13.25
CA ALA A 62 -9.39 -28.77 12.05
C ALA A 62 -8.45 -29.78 11.37
N CYS A 63 -7.15 -29.46 11.25
CA CYS A 63 -6.16 -30.42 10.73
C CYS A 63 -6.08 -31.68 11.59
N LEU A 64 -6.02 -31.55 12.91
CA LEU A 64 -5.90 -32.69 13.83
C LEU A 64 -7.15 -33.59 13.83
N VAL A 65 -8.34 -33.00 13.76
CA VAL A 65 -9.61 -33.76 13.68
C VAL A 65 -9.72 -34.50 12.35
N ASN A 66 -9.29 -33.87 11.25
CA ASN A 66 -9.41 -34.43 9.91
C ASN A 66 -8.20 -35.28 9.48
N GLY A 67 -7.15 -35.34 10.29
CA GLY A 67 -5.88 -35.99 9.93
C GLY A 67 -5.12 -35.30 8.80
N SER A 68 -5.34 -34.00 8.60
CA SER A 68 -4.73 -33.21 7.53
C SER A 68 -3.35 -32.67 7.93
N ASP A 69 -2.60 -32.20 6.94
CA ASP A 69 -1.23 -31.70 7.12
C ASP A 69 -1.16 -30.48 8.07
N THR A 70 -0.15 -30.50 8.94
CA THR A 70 0.17 -29.43 9.90
C THR A 70 1.50 -28.76 9.61
N SER A 71 2.11 -29.00 8.43
CA SER A 71 3.42 -28.45 8.04
C SER A 71 3.46 -26.92 8.07
N TRP A 72 2.34 -26.26 7.75
CA TRP A 72 2.16 -24.81 7.80
C TRP A 72 2.48 -24.17 9.16
N LEU A 73 2.43 -24.95 10.25
CA LEU A 73 2.87 -24.48 11.58
C LEU A 73 4.35 -24.05 11.58
N ARG A 74 5.18 -24.63 10.71
CA ARG A 74 6.59 -24.27 10.57
C ARG A 74 6.80 -22.91 9.91
N ASP A 75 5.81 -22.48 9.12
CA ASP A 75 5.83 -21.22 8.38
C ASP A 75 5.17 -20.07 9.16
N LEU A 76 4.56 -20.38 10.32
CA LEU A 76 4.14 -19.34 11.24
C LEU A 76 5.36 -18.48 11.61
N PRO A 77 5.22 -17.14 11.62
CA PRO A 77 6.30 -16.25 11.98
C PRO A 77 6.73 -16.55 13.41
N GLN A 78 7.77 -17.36 13.56
CA GLN A 78 8.47 -17.50 14.81
C GLN A 78 9.24 -16.20 15.01
N TYR A 79 9.12 -15.59 16.19
CA TYR A 79 10.10 -14.60 16.61
C TYR A 79 11.46 -15.29 16.62
N ARG A 80 12.18 -15.15 15.51
CA ARG A 80 13.43 -15.88 15.34
C ARG A 80 14.40 -15.41 16.41
N PRO A 81 15.20 -16.31 16.98
CA PRO A 81 16.29 -15.92 17.88
C PRO A 81 17.20 -14.86 17.25
N GLU A 82 17.31 -14.79 15.92
CA GLU A 82 18.04 -13.71 15.23
C GLU A 82 17.44 -12.31 15.43
N MET A 83 16.11 -12.16 15.55
CA MET A 83 15.49 -10.85 15.79
C MET A 83 15.66 -10.35 17.22
N LEU A 84 15.87 -11.26 18.17
CA LEU A 84 16.08 -10.96 19.58
C LEU A 84 17.57 -10.82 19.95
N ARG A 85 18.48 -11.38 19.13
CA ARG A 85 19.94 -11.36 19.36
C ARG A 85 20.60 -9.99 19.23
N HIS A 86 19.93 -9.00 18.63
CA HIS A 86 20.41 -7.62 18.54
C HIS A 86 19.71 -6.69 19.53
N THR A 87 18.78 -7.24 20.32
CA THR A 87 18.07 -6.54 21.38
C THR A 87 18.68 -6.99 22.71
N PRO A 88 19.17 -6.08 23.57
CA PRO A 88 19.64 -6.44 24.90
C PRO A 88 18.61 -7.31 25.63
N ASP A 89 19.08 -8.35 26.33
CA ASP A 89 18.25 -9.30 27.10
C ASP A 89 17.01 -9.88 26.36
N ASN A 90 17.14 -10.17 25.06
CA ASN A 90 16.07 -10.72 24.23
C ASN A 90 14.78 -9.87 24.23
N GLY A 91 14.91 -8.56 24.36
CA GLY A 91 13.75 -7.66 24.40
C GLY A 91 13.12 -7.50 25.79
N ILE A 92 13.58 -8.24 26.80
CA ILE A 92 13.20 -7.99 28.20
C ILE A 92 13.79 -6.64 28.59
N GLY A 93 12.93 -5.68 28.93
CA GLY A 93 13.34 -4.30 29.19
C GLY A 93 13.59 -3.48 27.91
N CYS A 94 13.11 -3.88 26.74
CA CYS A 94 13.15 -3.06 25.53
C CYS A 94 11.74 -2.95 24.91
N GLY A 95 11.03 -1.90 25.32
CA GLY A 95 9.81 -1.39 24.70
C GLY A 95 9.74 0.10 24.99
N ALA A 96 8.71 0.81 24.53
CA ALA A 96 8.49 2.24 24.85
C ALA A 96 8.36 2.54 26.37
N LEU A 97 8.52 1.52 27.22
CA LEU A 97 8.43 1.50 28.68
C LEU A 97 9.78 1.17 29.36
N PHE A 98 10.92 1.37 28.70
CA PHE A 98 12.21 1.22 29.38
C PHE A 98 13.20 2.33 28.97
N GLU A 99 12.84 3.57 29.29
CA GLU A 99 13.86 4.55 29.66
C GLU A 99 14.11 4.41 31.17
N PRO A 100 15.37 4.36 31.65
CA PRO A 100 15.64 4.51 33.07
C PRO A 100 15.36 5.98 33.47
N GLY A 101 14.10 6.24 33.79
CA GLY A 101 13.51 7.51 34.19
C GLY A 101 12.04 7.30 34.58
N GLU A 102 11.40 8.27 35.26
CA GLU A 102 9.95 8.25 35.50
C GLU A 102 9.22 8.22 34.14
N ILE A 103 8.78 7.04 33.72
CA ILE A 103 7.95 6.91 32.52
C ILE A 103 6.58 7.46 32.88
N VAL A 104 6.24 8.59 32.26
CA VAL A 104 4.89 9.12 32.31
C VAL A 104 4.02 8.21 31.45
N THR A 105 3.37 7.24 32.09
CA THR A 105 2.36 6.40 31.41
C THR A 105 1.20 7.29 30.96
N PRO A 106 0.66 7.07 29.75
CA PRO A 106 -0.46 7.87 29.28
C PRO A 106 -1.64 7.70 30.23
N ALA A 107 -2.34 8.76 30.59
CA ALA A 107 -3.51 8.64 31.45
C ALA A 107 -4.66 7.87 30.77
N VAL A 108 -4.65 7.75 29.44
CA VAL A 108 -5.73 7.12 28.66
C VAL A 108 -5.16 6.10 27.69
N SER A 109 -5.72 4.89 27.68
CA SER A 109 -5.49 3.89 26.65
C SER A 109 -6.76 3.64 25.85
N PHE A 110 -6.60 3.48 24.53
CA PHE A 110 -7.64 3.10 23.61
C PHE A 110 -7.13 1.98 22.73
N ASN A 111 -7.89 0.89 22.64
CA ASN A 111 -7.55 -0.27 21.83
C ASN A 111 -8.78 -0.80 21.11
N TYR A 112 -8.62 -1.22 19.86
CA TYR A 112 -9.67 -1.86 19.06
C TYR A 112 -9.21 -3.26 18.67
N LEU A 113 -9.88 -4.26 19.25
CA LEU A 113 -9.52 -5.68 19.15
C LEU A 113 -9.94 -6.32 17.82
N GLY A 114 -10.66 -5.58 16.97
CA GLY A 114 -11.17 -6.05 15.69
C GLY A 114 -12.59 -6.63 15.76
N GLN A 115 -12.95 -7.40 14.74
CA GLN A 115 -14.27 -7.98 14.58
C GLN A 115 -14.21 -9.49 14.77
N PHE A 116 -14.92 -9.99 15.78
CA PHE A 116 -14.90 -11.41 16.15
C PHE A 116 -15.90 -12.26 15.35
N ASP A 117 -16.78 -11.62 14.58
CA ASP A 117 -17.88 -12.24 13.83
C ASP A 117 -17.54 -12.63 12.39
N ILE A 118 -16.42 -12.13 11.84
CA ILE A 118 -16.01 -12.49 10.48
C ILE A 118 -15.29 -13.83 10.55
N GLY A 119 -15.97 -14.88 10.08
CA GLY A 119 -15.30 -16.03 9.48
C GLY A 119 -15.10 -15.74 7.99
N ASP A 120 -13.99 -16.17 7.41
CA ASP A 120 -13.65 -15.96 6.01
C ASP A 120 -14.87 -16.16 5.09
N THR A 121 -15.31 -15.04 4.51
CA THR A 121 -16.30 -15.00 3.45
C THR A 121 -15.68 -15.59 2.19
N GLU A 122 -15.70 -16.91 2.06
CA GLU A 122 -15.76 -17.60 0.76
C GLU A 122 -16.10 -19.10 0.82
N GLN A 123 -16.17 -19.73 2.00
CA GLN A 123 -16.71 -21.10 2.11
C GLN A 123 -17.68 -21.21 3.29
N GLN A 124 -18.97 -21.21 2.97
CA GLN A 124 -20.03 -21.66 3.88
C GLN A 124 -19.81 -23.14 4.22
N THR A 125 -18.98 -23.40 5.22
CA THR A 125 -19.12 -24.58 6.06
C THR A 125 -19.46 -24.10 7.45
N ALA A 126 -20.48 -24.71 8.06
CA ALA A 126 -20.98 -24.33 9.37
C ALA A 126 -19.82 -24.21 10.36
N GLN A 127 -19.59 -23.01 10.89
CA GLN A 127 -18.57 -22.73 11.89
C GLN A 127 -18.83 -23.63 13.12
N PRO A 128 -17.94 -24.56 13.48
CA PRO A 128 -18.16 -25.48 14.60
C PRO A 128 -18.04 -24.78 15.97
N TRP A 129 -17.51 -23.56 16.02
CA TRP A 129 -17.31 -22.78 17.25
C TRP A 129 -17.80 -21.34 17.06
N HIS A 130 -18.63 -20.87 17.99
CA HIS A 130 -19.06 -19.47 18.06
C HIS A 130 -18.84 -18.93 19.48
N PHE A 131 -18.59 -17.62 19.61
CA PHE A 131 -18.60 -16.98 20.92
C PHE A 131 -20.01 -17.04 21.50
N VAL A 132 -20.11 -17.45 22.75
CA VAL A 132 -21.32 -17.33 23.55
C VAL A 132 -21.10 -16.23 24.58
N SER A 133 -22.08 -15.34 24.73
CA SER A 133 -22.03 -14.26 25.71
C SER A 133 -22.47 -14.74 27.10
N GLU A 134 -22.06 -15.96 27.48
CA GLU A 134 -22.34 -16.52 28.79
C GLU A 134 -21.42 -15.91 29.84
N ASP A 135 -21.96 -15.66 31.03
CA ASP A 135 -21.17 -15.20 32.17
C ASP A 135 -20.16 -16.29 32.55
N CYS A 136 -18.88 -15.98 32.36
CA CYS A 136 -17.75 -16.84 32.68
C CYS A 136 -17.02 -16.40 33.95
N GLY A 137 -17.60 -15.46 34.71
CA GLY A 137 -17.02 -14.90 35.93
C GLY A 137 -16.05 -13.76 35.68
N VAL A 138 -15.18 -13.52 36.67
CA VAL A 138 -14.26 -12.38 36.66
C VAL A 138 -13.00 -12.75 35.86
N LEU A 139 -12.85 -12.16 34.67
CA LEU A 139 -11.77 -12.46 33.73
C LEU A 139 -10.41 -11.86 34.13
N ILE A 140 -10.42 -10.83 35.00
CA ILE A 140 -9.22 -10.11 35.44
C ILE A 140 -9.23 -10.04 36.97
N SER A 141 -8.17 -10.51 37.62
CA SER A 141 -8.07 -10.46 39.08
C SER A 141 -8.18 -9.01 39.58
N PRO A 142 -8.89 -8.74 40.70
CA PRO A 142 -8.96 -7.40 41.30
C PRO A 142 -7.60 -6.82 41.72
N ASN A 143 -6.59 -7.68 41.87
CA ASN A 143 -5.23 -7.27 42.19
C ASN A 143 -4.43 -6.79 40.96
N ASN A 144 -4.96 -7.00 39.75
CA ASN A 144 -4.37 -6.49 38.52
C ASN A 144 -4.75 -5.01 38.34
N ASN A 145 -4.01 -4.15 39.05
CA ASN A 145 -4.23 -2.71 39.04
C ASN A 145 -3.47 -2.06 37.89
N ASP A 146 -4.19 -1.29 37.08
CA ASP A 146 -3.65 -0.47 36.01
C ASP A 146 -3.59 1.00 36.45
N ASP A 147 -2.52 1.71 36.10
CA ASP A 147 -2.33 3.12 36.45
C ASP A 147 -3.06 4.08 35.52
N LEU A 148 -3.70 3.56 34.47
CA LEU A 148 -4.53 4.32 33.56
C LEU A 148 -5.75 4.96 34.25
N LEU A 149 -6.00 6.23 33.91
CA LEU A 149 -7.21 6.96 34.30
C LEU A 149 -8.44 6.43 33.53
N LEU A 150 -8.25 6.08 32.24
CA LEU A 150 -9.22 5.45 31.37
C LEU A 150 -8.56 4.36 30.51
N ASN A 151 -9.13 3.17 30.48
CA ASN A 151 -8.74 2.07 29.59
C ASN A 151 -9.97 1.64 28.77
N ILE A 152 -9.90 1.82 27.45
CA ILE A 152 -11.02 1.68 26.54
C ILE A 152 -10.71 0.57 25.54
N ASN A 153 -11.47 -0.53 25.57
CA ASN A 153 -11.30 -1.65 24.65
C ASN A 153 -12.56 -1.84 23.80
N GLY A 154 -12.42 -1.75 22.48
CA GLY A 154 -13.51 -1.92 21.53
C GLY A 154 -13.42 -3.23 20.75
N ALA A 155 -14.56 -3.83 20.43
CA ALA A 155 -14.65 -4.96 19.51
C ALA A 155 -16.03 -5.04 18.85
N VAL A 156 -16.12 -5.70 17.69
CA VAL A 156 -17.40 -6.07 17.09
C VAL A 156 -17.73 -7.52 17.44
N GLN A 157 -18.89 -7.73 18.07
CA GLN A 157 -19.41 -9.03 18.51
C GLN A 157 -20.90 -9.15 18.24
N ALA A 158 -21.33 -10.27 17.67
CA ALA A 158 -22.68 -10.53 17.18
C ALA A 158 -23.23 -9.38 16.29
N GLY A 159 -22.38 -8.79 15.45
CA GLY A 159 -22.70 -7.68 14.55
C GLY A 159 -22.81 -6.33 15.25
N VAL A 160 -22.44 -6.23 16.53
CA VAL A 160 -22.57 -5.00 17.32
C VAL A 160 -21.19 -4.52 17.79
N LEU A 161 -20.86 -3.27 17.48
CA LEU A 161 -19.69 -2.60 18.04
C LEU A 161 -19.93 -2.32 19.54
N LYS A 162 -19.08 -2.89 20.39
CA LYS A 162 -19.11 -2.73 21.85
C LYS A 162 -17.79 -2.16 22.33
N PHE A 163 -17.86 -1.30 23.35
CA PHE A 163 -16.70 -0.80 24.07
C PHE A 163 -16.84 -1.11 25.56
N ASP A 164 -15.79 -1.64 26.15
CA ASP A 164 -15.60 -1.69 27.60
C ASP A 164 -14.73 -0.50 28.02
N VAL A 165 -15.14 0.18 29.10
CA VAL A 165 -14.46 1.37 29.63
C VAL A 165 -14.19 1.15 31.11
N VAL A 166 -12.94 0.84 31.42
CA VAL A 166 -12.45 0.82 32.81
C VAL A 166 -11.97 2.22 33.15
N SER A 167 -12.47 2.77 34.26
CA SER A 167 -12.25 4.17 34.63
C SER A 167 -11.95 4.32 36.12
N ARG A 168 -10.93 5.12 36.44
CA ARG A 168 -10.62 5.57 37.80
C ARG A 168 -11.25 6.94 38.13
N LEU A 169 -11.99 7.54 37.19
CA LEU A 169 -12.73 8.79 37.40
C LEU A 169 -13.97 8.57 38.27
N SER A 170 -14.52 9.68 38.78
CA SER A 170 -15.81 9.63 39.48
C SER A 170 -16.91 9.07 38.57
N LYS A 171 -17.89 8.38 39.17
CA LYS A 171 -19.01 7.76 38.43
C LYS A 171 -19.69 8.76 37.47
N THR A 172 -19.88 10.01 37.90
CA THR A 172 -20.46 11.09 37.08
C THR A 172 -19.59 11.45 35.88
N GLN A 173 -18.26 11.55 36.05
CA GLN A 173 -17.34 11.84 34.96
C GLN A 173 -17.27 10.67 33.97
N THR A 174 -17.20 9.43 34.49
CA THR A 174 -17.23 8.23 33.67
C THR A 174 -18.51 8.17 32.83
N SER A 175 -19.68 8.38 33.43
CA SER A 175 -20.95 8.41 32.69
C SER A 175 -21.00 9.52 31.63
N ARG A 176 -20.52 10.72 31.94
CA ARG A 176 -20.44 11.82 30.94
C ARG A 176 -19.52 11.44 29.78
N PHE A 177 -18.38 10.82 30.07
CA PHE A 177 -17.44 10.37 29.06
C PHE A 177 -18.04 9.26 28.18
N THR A 178 -18.63 8.23 28.78
CA THR A 178 -19.21 7.11 28.02
C THR A 178 -20.37 7.55 27.13
N GLU A 179 -21.21 8.49 27.60
CA GLU A 179 -22.28 9.06 26.78
C GLU A 179 -21.73 9.92 25.63
N ALA A 180 -20.70 10.73 25.89
CA ALA A 180 -20.06 11.54 24.85
C ALA A 180 -19.34 10.66 23.80
N LEU A 181 -18.63 9.63 24.25
CA LEU A 181 -17.97 8.65 23.38
C LEU A 181 -18.99 7.91 22.51
N LYS A 182 -20.10 7.46 23.12
CA LYS A 182 -21.20 6.80 22.40
C LYS A 182 -21.81 7.73 21.36
N ALA A 183 -22.13 8.97 21.72
CA ALA A 183 -22.69 9.95 20.79
C ALA A 183 -21.73 10.26 19.63
N ALA A 184 -20.43 10.39 19.90
CA ALA A 184 -19.41 10.59 18.88
C ALA A 184 -19.31 9.39 17.93
N LEU A 185 -19.32 8.16 18.46
CA LEU A 185 -19.30 6.94 17.67
C LEU A 185 -20.57 6.81 16.81
N GLN A 186 -21.74 7.15 17.35
CA GLN A 186 -22.99 7.17 16.58
C GLN A 186 -22.92 8.18 15.44
N ALA A 187 -22.42 9.39 15.69
CA ALA A 187 -22.22 10.40 14.64
C ALA A 187 -21.25 9.91 13.55
N VAL A 188 -20.17 9.21 13.92
CA VAL A 188 -19.25 8.58 12.95
C VAL A 188 -19.97 7.49 12.16
N ILE A 189 -20.74 6.62 12.81
CA ILE A 189 -21.52 5.56 12.14
C ILE A 189 -22.52 6.18 11.15
N GLU A 190 -23.29 7.17 11.56
CA GLU A 190 -24.25 7.88 10.69
C GLU A 190 -23.53 8.51 9.50
N GLN A 191 -22.42 9.22 9.73
CA GLN A 191 -21.65 9.85 8.66
C GLN A 191 -21.04 8.82 7.70
N THR A 192 -20.55 7.68 8.22
CA THR A 192 -20.01 6.60 7.39
C THR A 192 -21.09 5.85 6.62
N GLN A 193 -22.30 5.72 7.17
CA GLN A 193 -23.46 5.17 6.45
C GLN A 193 -23.91 6.10 5.33
N LEU A 194 -23.99 7.41 5.59
CA LEU A 194 -24.25 8.41 4.54
C LEU A 194 -23.17 8.37 3.46
N ALA A 195 -21.89 8.29 3.84
CA ALA A 195 -20.79 8.14 2.90
C ALA A 195 -20.86 6.80 2.14
N ALA A 196 -21.30 5.71 2.77
CA ALA A 196 -21.47 4.39 2.14
C ALA A 196 -22.58 4.39 1.09
N ILE A 197 -23.66 5.14 1.32
CA ILE A 197 -24.73 5.36 0.32
C ILE A 197 -24.16 6.06 -0.93
N ASP A 198 -23.18 6.95 -0.76
CA ASP A 198 -22.41 7.60 -1.83
C ASP A 198 -21.20 6.77 -2.32
N GLY A 199 -21.12 5.47 -1.99
CA GLY A 199 -20.08 4.54 -2.44
C GLY A 199 -18.91 4.28 -1.46
N GLY A 200 -18.95 4.88 -0.27
CA GLY A 200 -17.99 4.71 0.82
C GLY A 200 -16.68 5.48 0.62
N ILE A 201 -16.06 5.90 1.73
CA ILE A 201 -14.65 6.30 1.74
C ILE A 201 -13.85 5.02 2.00
N LYS A 202 -13.21 4.46 0.98
CA LYS A 202 -12.32 3.30 1.19
C LYS A 202 -10.96 3.79 1.65
N THR A 203 -10.43 3.12 2.66
CA THR A 203 -9.08 3.27 3.18
C THR A 203 -8.14 2.28 2.47
N PHE A 204 -6.83 2.50 2.57
CA PHE A 204 -5.83 1.61 1.96
C PHE A 204 -5.94 0.14 2.41
N SER A 205 -6.51 -0.11 3.58
CA SER A 205 -6.79 -1.44 4.15
C SER A 205 -7.96 -2.18 3.48
N ASP A 206 -8.83 -1.48 2.75
CA ASP A 206 -10.03 -2.03 2.10
C ASP A 206 -9.74 -2.59 0.69
N PHE A 207 -8.49 -2.44 0.23
CA PHE A 207 -7.99 -3.02 -1.01
C PHE A 207 -7.04 -4.16 -0.64
N LYS A 208 -7.17 -5.33 -1.30
CA LYS A 208 -6.17 -6.42 -1.18
C LYS A 208 -4.79 -5.80 -1.36
N LYS A 209 -3.84 -6.10 -0.44
CA LYS A 209 -2.44 -5.63 -0.47
C LYS A 209 -2.00 -5.41 -1.92
N ILE A 210 -1.95 -4.14 -2.34
CA ILE A 210 -1.33 -3.75 -3.59
C ILE A 210 0.12 -4.22 -3.44
N GLY A 211 0.60 -5.07 -4.34
CA GLY A 211 1.90 -5.74 -4.21
C GLY A 211 3.03 -4.75 -3.88
N GLU A 212 4.12 -5.22 -3.25
CA GLU A 212 5.32 -4.39 -3.19
C GLU A 212 5.78 -4.14 -4.63
N ILE A 213 6.13 -2.89 -4.96
CA ILE A 213 6.76 -2.58 -6.24
C ILE A 213 8.06 -3.38 -6.26
N THR A 214 8.16 -4.36 -7.16
CA THR A 214 9.42 -5.05 -7.41
C THR A 214 10.31 -4.11 -8.23
N HIS A 215 11.58 -4.02 -7.86
CA HIS A 215 12.56 -3.25 -8.60
C HIS A 215 13.85 -4.04 -8.77
N TRP A 216 14.54 -3.81 -9.88
CA TRP A 216 15.89 -4.34 -10.11
C TRP A 216 16.90 -3.21 -10.01
N VAL A 217 17.99 -3.48 -9.30
CA VAL A 217 19.13 -2.56 -9.24
C VAL A 217 20.24 -3.17 -10.08
N THR A 218 20.78 -2.41 -11.04
CA THR A 218 21.90 -2.89 -11.86
C THR A 218 23.15 -3.09 -11.00
N GLU A 219 23.90 -4.17 -11.25
CA GLU A 219 25.23 -4.36 -10.66
C GLU A 219 26.19 -3.37 -11.30
N SER A 220 26.34 -2.18 -10.70
CA SER A 220 27.28 -1.15 -11.18
C SER A 220 28.52 -1.08 -10.28
N PRO A 221 29.73 -1.10 -10.84
CA PRO A 221 30.98 -1.01 -10.08
C PRO A 221 31.29 0.39 -9.53
N LEU A 222 30.49 1.42 -9.88
CA LEU A 222 30.75 2.82 -9.54
C LEU A 222 29.77 3.37 -8.49
N ALA A 223 30.32 4.04 -7.47
CA ALA A 223 29.56 4.78 -6.47
C ALA A 223 29.03 6.10 -7.08
N GLY A 224 27.78 6.09 -7.55
CA GLY A 224 27.08 7.27 -8.07
C GLY A 224 25.63 7.33 -7.62
N ALA A 225 25.01 8.51 -7.72
CA ALA A 225 23.58 8.67 -7.44
C ALA A 225 22.75 7.80 -8.40
N PRO A 226 21.73 7.07 -7.90
CA PRO A 226 20.90 6.21 -8.74
C PRO A 226 20.02 7.03 -9.69
N ILE A 227 19.75 6.45 -10.87
CA ILE A 227 18.64 6.87 -11.74
C ILE A 227 17.44 5.98 -11.44
N PHE A 228 16.31 6.60 -11.10
CA PHE A 228 15.06 5.89 -10.95
C PHE A 228 14.34 5.83 -12.30
N VAL A 229 14.26 4.62 -12.85
CA VAL A 229 13.69 4.33 -14.16
C VAL A 229 12.26 3.82 -13.98
N LEU A 230 11.31 4.63 -14.42
CA LEU A 230 9.88 4.39 -14.29
C LEU A 230 9.34 3.64 -15.51
N PRO A 231 8.43 2.66 -15.32
CA PRO A 231 8.00 1.77 -16.38
C PRO A 231 7.06 2.45 -17.39
N PRO A 232 6.99 1.98 -18.64
CA PRO A 232 5.90 2.31 -19.56
C PRO A 232 4.59 1.66 -19.07
N GLY A 233 3.44 2.07 -19.61
CA GLY A 233 2.18 1.67 -18.99
C GLY A 233 1.70 0.26 -19.38
N GLY A 234 2.20 -0.31 -20.48
CA GLY A 234 1.89 -1.66 -20.94
C GLY A 234 2.89 -2.76 -20.51
N ALA A 235 3.99 -2.39 -19.85
CA ALA A 235 5.05 -3.32 -19.45
C ALA A 235 5.76 -2.81 -18.18
N GLY A 236 6.77 -3.52 -17.68
CA GLY A 236 7.57 -3.14 -16.52
C GLY A 236 8.94 -2.55 -16.86
N GLY A 237 9.82 -2.52 -15.87
CA GLY A 237 11.20 -2.03 -16.02
C GLY A 237 12.03 -2.85 -17.01
N GLU A 238 11.59 -4.07 -17.34
CA GLU A 238 12.24 -4.97 -18.30
C GLU A 238 12.27 -4.39 -19.72
N SER A 239 11.38 -3.44 -20.03
CA SER A 239 11.37 -2.74 -21.32
C SER A 239 12.64 -1.95 -21.62
N TYR A 240 13.47 -1.71 -20.59
CA TYR A 240 14.72 -0.94 -20.73
C TYR A 240 15.98 -1.80 -20.79
N LEU A 241 15.88 -3.12 -20.59
CA LEU A 241 17.04 -4.01 -20.43
C LEU A 241 17.93 -4.06 -21.66
N ASP A 242 17.34 -4.28 -22.84
CA ASP A 242 18.10 -4.47 -24.07
C ASP A 242 18.45 -3.15 -24.79
N ASN A 243 18.10 -1.99 -24.22
CA ASN A 243 18.33 -0.66 -24.79
C ASN A 243 19.08 0.27 -23.81
N ILE A 244 18.37 1.00 -22.96
CA ILE A 244 18.91 2.01 -22.05
C ILE A 244 19.89 1.40 -21.05
N VAL A 245 19.59 0.21 -20.50
CA VAL A 245 20.48 -0.47 -19.55
C VAL A 245 21.77 -0.91 -20.25
N SER A 246 21.69 -1.40 -21.49
CA SER A 246 22.85 -1.76 -22.31
C SER A 246 23.78 -0.57 -22.61
N GLU A 247 23.22 0.64 -22.78
CA GLU A 247 24.00 1.86 -23.01
C GLU A 247 24.54 2.50 -21.71
N LEU A 248 23.99 2.15 -20.54
CA LEU A 248 24.30 2.77 -19.26
C LEU A 248 24.88 1.78 -18.23
N THR A 249 25.69 0.82 -18.70
CA THR A 249 26.30 -0.23 -17.87
C THR A 249 27.13 0.30 -16.69
N GLU A 250 27.71 1.49 -16.84
CA GLU A 250 28.51 2.17 -15.81
C GLU A 250 27.67 2.98 -14.80
N LYS A 251 26.33 2.97 -14.90
CA LYS A 251 25.44 3.75 -14.02
C LYS A 251 24.60 2.83 -13.13
N LYS A 252 24.31 3.31 -11.91
CA LYS A 252 23.34 2.65 -11.01
C LYS A 252 21.92 2.99 -11.48
N LEU A 253 21.21 2.01 -12.03
CA LEU A 253 19.81 2.13 -12.43
C LEU A 253 18.93 1.37 -11.43
N VAL A 254 17.84 2.01 -11.02
CA VAL A 254 16.76 1.39 -10.25
C VAL A 254 15.57 1.25 -11.19
N LEU A 255 15.45 0.07 -11.81
CA LEU A 255 14.38 -0.28 -12.74
C LEU A 255 13.13 -0.65 -11.94
N MET A 256 12.08 0.14 -12.04
CA MET A 256 10.86 -0.06 -11.26
C MET A 256 9.80 -0.79 -12.10
N ASN A 257 9.17 -1.82 -11.53
CA ASN A 257 8.12 -2.55 -12.21
C ASN A 257 6.79 -1.81 -12.14
N ASN A 258 5.93 -2.06 -13.12
CA ASN A 258 4.64 -1.41 -13.23
C ASN A 258 3.62 -2.04 -12.28
N LEU A 259 3.35 -1.33 -11.18
CA LEU A 259 2.37 -1.73 -10.17
C LEU A 259 0.94 -1.88 -10.71
N TYR A 260 0.67 -1.36 -11.90
CA TYR A 260 -0.67 -1.12 -12.41
C TYR A 260 -1.12 -2.12 -13.50
N THR A 261 -0.23 -2.98 -14.01
CA THR A 261 -0.52 -3.89 -15.16
C THR A 261 -1.48 -5.05 -14.86
N HIS A 262 -1.81 -5.31 -13.60
CA HIS A 262 -2.59 -6.50 -13.20
C HIS A 262 -3.95 -6.19 -12.55
N GLU A 263 -4.42 -4.94 -12.63
CA GLU A 263 -5.60 -4.51 -11.88
C GLU A 263 -6.87 -4.32 -12.72
N ASP A 264 -8.00 -4.79 -12.17
CA ASP A 264 -9.32 -4.58 -12.75
C ASP A 264 -9.90 -3.22 -12.37
N LEU A 265 -9.75 -2.26 -13.27
CA LEU A 265 -10.31 -0.91 -13.17
C LEU A 265 -11.68 -0.77 -13.83
N SER A 266 -12.32 -1.86 -14.23
CA SER A 266 -13.71 -1.79 -14.70
C SER A 266 -14.65 -1.27 -13.60
N ASN A 267 -14.24 -1.40 -12.33
CA ASN A 267 -14.93 -0.85 -11.18
C ASN A 267 -14.61 0.65 -10.96
N GLU A 268 -15.62 1.51 -11.01
CA GLU A 268 -15.54 2.95 -10.71
C GLU A 268 -14.95 3.25 -9.31
N ALA A 269 -15.18 2.35 -8.34
CA ALA A 269 -14.52 2.46 -7.06
C ALA A 269 -13.00 2.35 -7.24
N SER A 270 -12.49 1.35 -7.95
CA SER A 270 -11.04 1.17 -8.20
C SER A 270 -10.42 2.35 -8.96
N LYS A 271 -11.13 2.92 -9.96
CA LYS A 271 -10.65 4.10 -10.72
C LYS A 271 -10.30 5.30 -9.85
N LYS A 272 -11.00 5.48 -8.72
CA LYS A 272 -10.75 6.57 -7.77
C LYS A 272 -9.45 6.41 -6.97
N TYR A 273 -8.92 5.19 -6.86
CA TYR A 273 -7.75 4.90 -6.00
C TYR A 273 -6.45 4.72 -6.79
N TYR A 274 -6.52 4.37 -8.07
CA TYR A 274 -5.36 4.29 -8.96
C TYR A 274 -5.23 5.58 -9.77
N SER A 275 -4.66 6.59 -9.13
CA SER A 275 -4.27 7.84 -9.77
C SER A 275 -2.74 7.98 -9.77
N TYR A 276 -2.20 8.85 -10.62
CA TYR A 276 -0.77 9.15 -10.60
C TYR A 276 -0.31 9.63 -9.22
N GLU A 277 -1.14 10.39 -8.51
CA GLU A 277 -0.84 10.87 -7.15
C GLU A 277 -0.68 9.71 -6.15
N THR A 278 -1.56 8.71 -6.22
CA THR A 278 -1.48 7.53 -5.35
C THR A 278 -0.31 6.63 -5.72
N LEU A 279 -0.07 6.42 -7.02
CA LEU A 279 1.08 5.63 -7.48
C LEU A 279 2.39 6.30 -7.10
N ALA A 280 2.54 7.60 -7.35
CA ALA A 280 3.74 8.35 -6.99
C ALA A 280 4.11 8.19 -5.51
N LYS A 281 3.13 8.19 -4.59
CA LYS A 281 3.38 7.91 -3.16
C LYS A 281 4.01 6.55 -2.91
N GLN A 282 3.61 5.51 -3.64
CA GLN A 282 4.19 4.17 -3.50
C GLN A 282 5.60 4.12 -4.08
N TYR A 283 5.79 4.70 -5.27
CA TYR A 283 7.10 4.77 -5.91
C TYR A 283 8.09 5.59 -5.07
N ILE A 284 7.66 6.69 -4.46
CA ILE A 284 8.48 7.51 -3.54
C ILE A 284 8.98 6.69 -2.34
N LYS A 285 8.19 5.75 -1.81
CA LYS A 285 8.66 4.89 -0.71
C LYS A 285 9.82 4.00 -1.16
N VAL A 286 9.79 3.49 -2.38
CA VAL A 286 10.89 2.70 -2.94
C VAL A 286 12.10 3.59 -3.22
N ILE A 287 11.88 4.75 -3.84
CA ILE A 287 12.91 5.77 -4.08
C ILE A 287 13.64 6.10 -2.77
N LYS A 288 12.90 6.39 -1.69
CA LYS A 288 13.46 6.73 -0.37
C LYS A 288 14.14 5.57 0.36
N LYS A 289 13.84 4.32 0.01
CA LYS A 289 14.57 3.15 0.51
C LYS A 289 15.96 3.05 -0.14
N GLU A 290 16.04 3.34 -1.44
CA GLU A 290 17.30 3.27 -2.21
C GLU A 290 18.17 4.51 -2.04
N GLN A 291 17.55 5.68 -1.90
CA GLN A 291 18.20 6.97 -1.67
C GLN A 291 17.35 7.79 -0.69
N SER A 292 17.80 7.92 0.55
CA SER A 292 16.99 8.53 1.63
C SER A 292 16.75 10.04 1.50
N SER A 293 17.57 10.74 0.70
CA SER A 293 17.46 12.18 0.47
C SER A 293 17.95 12.56 -0.92
N GLY A 294 17.35 13.60 -1.50
CA GLY A 294 17.74 14.11 -2.81
C GLY A 294 19.17 14.72 -2.86
N PRO A 295 19.60 15.20 -4.03
CA PRO A 295 18.81 15.35 -5.25
C PRO A 295 18.52 14.01 -5.95
N TYR A 296 17.30 13.84 -6.45
CA TYR A 296 16.89 12.66 -7.22
C TYR A 296 17.04 12.87 -8.73
N HIS A 297 17.29 11.78 -9.47
CA HIS A 297 17.31 11.73 -10.93
C HIS A 297 16.25 10.75 -11.41
N LEU A 298 15.28 11.24 -12.19
CA LEU A 298 14.14 10.44 -12.65
C LEU A 298 14.17 10.29 -14.17
N PHE A 299 13.90 9.09 -14.67
CA PHE A 299 13.72 8.80 -16.08
C PHE A 299 12.40 8.06 -16.29
N GLY A 300 11.65 8.42 -17.32
CA GLY A 300 10.43 7.72 -17.69
C GLY A 300 10.04 7.92 -19.15
N TRP A 301 9.37 6.92 -19.71
CA TRP A 301 8.78 6.96 -21.06
C TRP A 301 7.27 6.76 -20.97
N SER A 302 6.51 7.50 -21.77
CA SER A 302 5.06 7.37 -21.87
C SER A 302 4.37 7.55 -20.51
N PHE A 303 3.65 6.54 -20.01
CA PHE A 303 3.15 6.48 -18.63
C PHE A 303 4.19 6.83 -17.57
N GLY A 304 5.40 6.27 -17.67
CA GLY A 304 6.48 6.49 -16.72
C GLY A 304 6.92 7.96 -16.69
N ALA A 305 6.83 8.68 -17.81
CA ALA A 305 7.14 10.11 -17.86
C ALA A 305 6.08 10.95 -17.13
N VAL A 306 4.80 10.62 -17.25
CA VAL A 306 3.73 11.30 -16.48
C VAL A 306 3.90 11.02 -14.99
N LEU A 307 4.22 9.77 -14.63
CA LEU A 307 4.52 9.38 -13.25
C LEU A 307 5.75 10.11 -12.70
N ALA A 308 6.80 10.33 -13.51
CA ALA A 308 8.00 11.07 -13.12
C ALA A 308 7.67 12.50 -12.69
N ILE A 309 6.81 13.18 -13.46
CA ILE A 309 6.38 14.56 -13.16
C ILE A 309 5.66 14.60 -11.80
N GLU A 310 4.76 13.66 -11.54
CA GLU A 310 4.00 13.61 -10.28
C GLU A 310 4.89 13.23 -9.09
N ILE A 311 5.83 12.30 -9.27
CA ILE A 311 6.85 11.96 -8.26
C ILE A 311 7.70 13.18 -7.93
N MET A 312 8.19 13.91 -8.94
CA MET A 312 8.95 15.15 -8.74
C MET A 312 8.14 16.16 -7.93
N ARG A 313 6.89 16.41 -8.34
CA ARG A 313 5.99 17.35 -7.66
C ARG A 313 5.85 17.03 -6.18
N GLN A 314 5.64 15.75 -5.84
CA GLN A 314 5.46 15.31 -4.46
C GLN A 314 6.77 15.33 -3.65
N LEU A 315 7.91 14.98 -4.25
CA LEU A 315 9.22 15.04 -3.58
C LEU A 315 9.58 16.48 -3.23
N GLU A 316 9.46 17.40 -4.18
CA GLU A 316 9.74 18.83 -3.94
C GLU A 316 8.75 19.46 -2.95
N GLN A 317 7.48 19.03 -2.96
CA GLN A 317 6.51 19.43 -1.93
C GLN A 317 6.87 18.92 -0.52
N GLN A 318 7.58 17.78 -0.43
CA GLN A 318 8.10 17.23 0.83
C GLN A 318 9.43 17.85 1.26
N GLY A 319 9.98 18.79 0.47
CA GLY A 319 11.24 19.48 0.77
C GLY A 319 12.49 18.78 0.24
N ASP A 320 12.34 17.68 -0.50
CA ASP A 320 13.45 17.06 -1.22
C ASP A 320 13.78 17.83 -2.51
N ALA A 321 15.03 17.75 -2.97
CA ALA A 321 15.41 18.26 -4.29
C ALA A 321 15.27 17.18 -5.37
N VAL A 322 14.86 17.58 -6.57
CA VAL A 322 15.02 16.77 -7.79
C VAL A 322 15.98 17.52 -8.70
N ALA A 323 17.11 16.89 -9.05
CA ALA A 323 18.08 17.53 -9.93
C ALA A 323 17.55 17.53 -11.35
N HIS A 324 17.31 16.34 -11.91
CA HIS A 324 16.97 16.16 -13.31
C HIS A 324 15.79 15.19 -13.49
N ILE A 325 14.88 15.55 -14.38
CA ILE A 325 13.86 14.64 -14.92
C ILE A 325 14.03 14.51 -16.43
N ILE A 326 14.03 13.27 -16.92
CA ILE A 326 14.20 12.94 -18.33
C ILE A 326 12.95 12.20 -18.78
N LEU A 327 12.25 12.80 -19.73
CA LEU A 327 10.91 12.40 -20.14
C LEU A 327 10.89 12.03 -21.61
N VAL A 328 10.39 10.86 -21.96
CA VAL A 328 10.17 10.47 -23.36
C VAL A 328 8.67 10.43 -23.65
N ASP A 329 8.22 11.37 -24.47
CA ASP A 329 6.91 11.43 -25.12
C ASP A 329 5.68 11.08 -24.24
N PRO A 330 5.40 11.80 -23.13
CA PRO A 330 4.25 11.53 -22.27
C PRO A 330 2.93 11.99 -22.90
N TYR A 331 1.83 11.31 -22.56
CA TYR A 331 0.47 11.75 -22.88
C TYR A 331 -0.20 12.46 -21.70
N ILE A 332 0.00 13.77 -21.60
CA ILE A 332 -0.48 14.58 -20.47
C ILE A 332 -1.87 15.18 -20.77
N ASN A 333 -2.78 15.10 -19.79
CA ASN A 333 -4.14 15.62 -19.89
C ASN A 333 -4.97 14.93 -21.00
N TYR A 334 -4.82 13.61 -21.09
CA TYR A 334 -5.58 12.76 -22.01
C TYR A 334 -7.10 13.04 -22.02
N PRO A 335 -7.79 13.26 -20.87
CA PRO A 335 -9.23 13.54 -20.89
C PRO A 335 -9.60 14.82 -21.63
N LYS A 336 -8.74 15.85 -21.60
CA LYS A 336 -8.94 17.09 -22.38
C LYS A 336 -8.86 16.79 -23.87
N VAL A 337 -7.83 16.07 -24.30
CA VAL A 337 -7.62 15.71 -25.71
C VAL A 337 -8.79 14.90 -26.26
N VAL A 338 -9.26 13.89 -25.51
CA VAL A 338 -10.44 13.08 -25.87
C VAL A 338 -11.68 13.96 -26.07
N ARG A 339 -11.92 14.94 -25.17
CA ARG A 339 -13.05 15.88 -25.30
C ARG A 339 -12.91 16.80 -26.51
N GLU A 340 -11.72 17.32 -26.77
CA GLU A 340 -11.46 18.22 -27.91
C GLU A 340 -11.59 17.52 -29.27
N LEU A 341 -11.24 16.23 -29.33
CA LEU A 341 -11.43 15.40 -30.52
C LEU A 341 -12.89 14.95 -30.70
N GLY A 342 -13.80 15.26 -29.77
CA GLY A 342 -15.21 14.94 -29.87
C GLY A 342 -15.57 13.49 -29.55
N PHE A 343 -14.66 12.73 -28.93
CA PHE A 343 -14.95 11.37 -28.45
C PHE A 343 -15.81 11.45 -27.18
N THR A 344 -17.11 11.21 -27.31
CA THR A 344 -18.13 11.37 -26.23
C THR A 344 -18.33 10.13 -25.38
N LYS A 345 -18.00 8.95 -25.91
CA LYS A 345 -17.85 7.71 -25.15
C LYS A 345 -16.36 7.47 -25.02
N SER A 346 -15.74 7.91 -23.93
CA SER A 346 -14.38 7.45 -23.68
C SER A 346 -14.43 5.93 -23.61
N TYR A 347 -13.70 5.24 -24.49
CA TYR A 347 -13.49 3.79 -24.44
C TYR A 347 -12.76 3.35 -23.14
N SER A 348 -12.67 4.22 -22.12
CA SER A 348 -12.35 4.03 -20.70
C SER A 348 -12.97 2.84 -19.96
N GLN A 349 -13.76 1.99 -20.64
CA GLN A 349 -14.44 0.84 -20.03
C GLN A 349 -14.08 -0.51 -20.67
N THR A 350 -13.36 -0.58 -21.79
CA THR A 350 -12.92 -1.89 -22.31
C THR A 350 -11.56 -2.28 -21.74
N GLN A 351 -11.43 -3.56 -21.43
CA GLN A 351 -10.32 -4.14 -20.67
C GLN A 351 -8.99 -4.21 -21.43
N THR A 352 -8.96 -3.83 -22.71
CA THR A 352 -7.96 -4.28 -23.71
C THR A 352 -6.93 -3.22 -24.13
N LEU A 353 -7.01 -1.99 -23.65
CA LEU A 353 -6.03 -0.94 -23.98
C LEU A 353 -5.00 -0.75 -22.86
N PRO A 354 -3.71 -0.62 -23.18
CA PRO A 354 -2.69 -0.24 -22.20
C PRO A 354 -2.98 1.18 -21.67
N ASP A 355 -2.68 1.42 -20.39
CA ASP A 355 -2.63 2.75 -19.75
C ASP A 355 -3.98 3.38 -19.34
N LYS A 356 -4.90 2.62 -18.74
CA LYS A 356 -6.23 3.13 -18.34
C LYS A 356 -6.18 4.29 -17.30
N ILE A 357 -5.07 4.49 -16.55
CA ILE A 357 -4.88 5.65 -15.63
C ILE A 357 -4.77 6.96 -16.40
N ASN A 358 -4.07 6.98 -17.55
CA ASN A 358 -3.93 8.19 -18.37
C ASN A 358 -5.30 8.77 -18.71
N ARG A 359 -6.30 7.91 -18.91
CA ARG A 359 -7.68 8.27 -19.27
C ARG A 359 -8.52 8.80 -18.11
N CYS A 360 -8.16 8.49 -16.87
CA CYS A 360 -8.90 8.91 -15.68
C CYS A 360 -8.22 10.06 -14.94
N HIS A 361 -6.93 10.29 -15.19
CA HIS A 361 -6.18 11.34 -14.52
C HIS A 361 -6.41 12.71 -15.16
N SER A 362 -6.96 13.63 -14.37
CA SER A 362 -6.99 15.05 -14.67
C SER A 362 -6.00 15.76 -13.77
N ILE A 363 -4.93 16.32 -14.34
CA ILE A 363 -3.96 17.10 -13.57
C ILE A 363 -4.66 18.35 -13.05
N THR A 364 -4.34 18.74 -11.81
CA THR A 364 -4.85 19.98 -11.21
C THR A 364 -4.44 21.21 -12.02
N GLU A 365 -5.33 22.19 -12.20
CA GLU A 365 -5.08 23.42 -12.96
C GLU A 365 -3.98 24.35 -12.40
N LYS A 366 -3.39 24.00 -11.25
CA LYS A 366 -2.35 24.82 -10.62
C LYS A 366 -0.97 24.46 -11.15
N LYS A 367 -0.34 25.45 -11.80
CA LYS A 367 1.06 25.39 -12.23
C LYS A 367 2.01 25.10 -11.07
N PHE A 368 2.87 24.12 -11.25
CA PHE A 368 3.91 23.70 -10.33
C PHE A 368 5.26 24.32 -10.74
N HIS A 369 5.94 24.98 -9.79
CA HIS A 369 7.25 25.57 -10.05
C HIS A 369 8.35 24.64 -9.55
N THR A 370 9.33 24.35 -10.41
CA THR A 370 10.44 23.47 -10.09
C THR A 370 11.78 24.11 -10.45
N LYS A 371 12.83 23.71 -9.74
CA LYS A 371 14.22 24.03 -10.09
C LYS A 371 14.90 22.92 -10.89
N ALA A 372 14.26 21.75 -10.98
CA ALA A 372 14.78 20.60 -11.72
C ALA A 372 15.02 20.97 -13.19
N LYS A 373 16.09 20.43 -13.78
CA LYS A 373 16.25 20.45 -15.23
C LYS A 373 15.30 19.41 -15.83
N ILE A 374 14.60 19.82 -16.87
CA ILE A 374 13.66 18.96 -17.58
C ILE A 374 14.22 18.75 -18.98
N THR A 375 14.60 17.52 -19.29
CA THR A 375 14.93 17.11 -20.66
C THR A 375 13.77 16.30 -21.20
N PHE A 376 13.11 16.84 -22.22
CA PHE A 376 11.95 16.24 -22.85
C PHE A 376 12.27 15.79 -24.28
N PHE A 377 12.15 14.50 -24.53
CA PHE A 377 12.26 13.88 -25.84
C PHE A 377 10.88 13.73 -26.48
N LYS A 378 10.71 14.37 -27.64
CA LYS A 378 9.47 14.34 -28.41
C LYS A 378 9.64 13.51 -29.67
N THR A 379 8.71 12.60 -29.93
CA THR A 379 8.69 11.86 -31.19
C THR A 379 8.22 12.77 -32.31
N THR A 380 8.88 12.72 -33.47
CA THR A 380 8.49 13.51 -34.65
C THR A 380 7.79 12.71 -35.73
N LYS A 381 7.63 11.38 -35.54
CA LYS A 381 7.01 10.46 -36.49
C LYS A 381 5.67 9.97 -35.96
N GLU A 382 4.71 9.79 -36.88
CA GLU A 382 3.42 9.15 -36.59
C GLU A 382 3.59 7.80 -35.90
N VAL A 383 2.59 7.40 -35.09
CA VAL A 383 2.54 6.09 -34.46
C VAL A 383 2.68 5.01 -35.53
N GLU A 384 3.80 4.28 -35.47
CA GLU A 384 4.12 3.18 -36.37
C GLU A 384 3.69 1.88 -35.67
N LEU A 385 2.52 1.40 -36.07
CA LEU A 385 2.19 -0.01 -36.08
C LEU A 385 2.26 -0.43 -37.56
N THR A 386 2.51 -1.71 -37.86
CA THR A 386 2.66 -2.17 -39.25
C THR A 386 1.45 -1.74 -40.09
N LEU A 387 1.60 -1.60 -41.42
CA LEU A 387 0.46 -1.26 -42.29
C LEU A 387 -0.69 -2.28 -42.18
N GLU A 388 -0.40 -3.51 -41.74
CA GLU A 388 -1.39 -4.55 -41.41
C GLU A 388 -2.21 -4.17 -40.15
N ASP A 389 -1.61 -3.50 -39.16
CA ASP A 389 -2.26 -3.07 -37.90
C ASP A 389 -3.21 -1.86 -38.04
N ARG A 390 -3.12 -1.07 -39.13
CA ARG A 390 -4.12 -0.04 -39.43
C ARG A 390 -5.37 -0.65 -40.08
N GLU A 391 -5.27 -1.79 -40.75
CA GLU A 391 -6.41 -2.47 -41.39
C GLU A 391 -6.97 -3.64 -40.56
N GLU A 392 -6.20 -4.27 -39.69
CA GLU A 392 -6.66 -5.29 -38.75
C GLU A 392 -6.92 -4.69 -37.36
N VAL A 393 -8.13 -4.92 -36.83
CA VAL A 393 -8.47 -4.51 -35.46
C VAL A 393 -7.96 -5.59 -34.50
N PRO A 394 -7.11 -5.27 -33.51
CA PRO A 394 -6.61 -6.25 -32.55
C PRO A 394 -7.74 -7.01 -31.84
N GLU A 395 -7.51 -8.28 -31.50
CA GLU A 395 -8.51 -9.11 -30.83
C GLU A 395 -8.97 -8.45 -29.51
N GLY A 396 -10.27 -8.18 -29.38
CA GLY A 396 -10.85 -7.47 -28.24
C GLY A 396 -10.81 -5.93 -28.32
N MET A 397 -10.42 -5.35 -29.46
CA MET A 397 -10.54 -3.92 -29.78
C MET A 397 -11.65 -3.71 -30.82
N THR A 398 -12.24 -2.50 -30.91
CA THR A 398 -13.10 -2.13 -32.05
C THR A 398 -12.43 -1.11 -32.95
N ARG A 399 -12.91 -0.97 -34.19
CA ARG A 399 -12.38 0.01 -35.15
C ARG A 399 -12.39 1.42 -34.58
N GLU A 400 -13.47 1.81 -33.92
CA GLU A 400 -13.61 3.14 -33.32
C GLU A 400 -12.59 3.39 -32.20
N ALA A 401 -12.26 2.36 -31.42
CA ALA A 401 -11.24 2.46 -30.37
C ALA A 401 -9.82 2.61 -30.95
N LEU A 402 -9.57 1.91 -32.06
CA LEU A 402 -8.32 2.02 -32.81
C LEU A 402 -8.19 3.42 -33.45
N ASP A 403 -9.26 3.93 -34.04
CA ASP A 403 -9.32 5.30 -34.60
C ASP A 403 -9.11 6.37 -33.52
N GLU A 404 -9.67 6.17 -32.31
CA GLU A 404 -9.43 7.06 -31.16
C GLU A 404 -7.94 7.09 -30.78
N VAL A 405 -7.27 5.93 -30.71
CA VAL A 405 -5.82 5.85 -30.41
C VAL A 405 -5.01 6.62 -31.44
N PHE A 406 -5.29 6.45 -32.74
CA PHE A 406 -4.61 7.18 -33.81
C PHE A 406 -4.87 8.68 -33.74
N ALA A 407 -6.12 9.09 -33.61
CA ALA A 407 -6.48 10.50 -33.53
C ALA A 407 -5.81 11.20 -32.34
N ILE A 408 -5.65 10.51 -31.21
CA ILE A 408 -4.96 11.03 -30.04
C ILE A 408 -3.45 11.11 -30.28
N GLY A 409 -2.83 10.07 -30.85
CA GLY A 409 -1.40 10.11 -31.22
C GLY A 409 -1.10 11.29 -32.15
N ASP A 410 -1.88 11.46 -33.22
CA ASP A 410 -1.78 12.56 -34.17
C ASP A 410 -1.99 13.93 -33.53
N TYR A 411 -2.87 13.99 -32.53
CA TYR A 411 -3.09 15.19 -31.76
C TYR A 411 -1.83 15.59 -30.99
N TYR A 412 -1.25 14.66 -30.21
CA TYR A 412 -0.04 14.94 -29.42
C TYR A 412 1.17 15.26 -30.29
N LEU A 413 1.32 14.65 -31.46
CA LEU A 413 2.39 14.99 -32.42
C LEU A 413 2.38 16.47 -32.82
N LYS A 414 1.19 17.07 -32.94
CA LYS A 414 1.02 18.48 -33.29
C LYS A 414 1.27 19.43 -32.13
N THR A 415 1.25 18.96 -30.89
CA THR A 415 1.56 19.78 -29.71
C THR A 415 3.06 20.01 -29.57
N ARG A 416 3.47 21.14 -28.97
CA ARG A 416 4.91 21.45 -28.81
C ARG A 416 5.61 20.51 -27.83
N ASP A 417 5.02 20.33 -26.66
CA ASP A 417 5.63 19.65 -25.52
C ASP A 417 4.65 18.77 -24.75
N ASN A 418 3.64 18.25 -25.45
CA ASN A 418 2.59 17.40 -24.90
C ASN A 418 2.00 18.00 -23.61
N TYR A 419 1.81 19.32 -23.58
CA TYR A 419 1.29 20.09 -22.44
C TYR A 419 2.14 20.12 -21.18
N ILE A 420 3.41 19.67 -21.19
CA ILE A 420 4.27 19.76 -19.99
C ILE A 420 4.33 21.22 -19.48
N SER A 421 4.45 22.19 -20.39
CA SER A 421 4.53 23.63 -20.05
C SER A 421 3.25 24.22 -19.47
N ASP A 422 2.11 23.54 -19.60
CA ASP A 422 0.86 23.98 -18.97
C ASP A 422 0.86 23.70 -17.47
N PHE A 423 1.63 22.70 -17.02
CA PHE A 423 1.64 22.22 -15.64
C PHE A 423 2.93 22.49 -14.90
N VAL A 424 4.07 22.48 -15.59
CA VAL A 424 5.39 22.67 -14.99
C VAL A 424 5.99 23.99 -15.46
N VAL A 425 6.38 24.82 -14.51
CA VAL A 425 7.05 26.10 -14.72
C VAL A 425 8.47 25.99 -14.19
N GLY A 426 9.43 26.18 -15.06
CA GLY A 426 10.85 26.20 -14.71
C GLY A 426 11.66 26.84 -15.81
N ASP A 427 12.82 27.38 -15.45
CA ASP A 427 13.71 28.09 -16.38
C ASP A 427 14.65 27.13 -17.14
N ASN A 428 14.60 25.82 -16.82
CA ASN A 428 15.55 24.80 -17.26
C ASN A 428 14.89 23.69 -18.10
N PHE A 429 14.16 24.05 -19.16
CA PHE A 429 13.47 23.11 -20.05
C PHE A 429 14.21 22.94 -21.39
N GLU A 430 14.59 21.70 -21.72
CA GLU A 430 15.25 21.31 -22.97
C GLU A 430 14.34 20.36 -23.75
N LEU A 431 13.95 20.75 -24.97
CA LEU A 431 13.17 19.93 -25.90
C LEU A 431 14.08 19.35 -26.97
N ILE A 432 14.04 18.03 -27.15
CA ILE A 432 14.84 17.29 -28.13
C ILE A 432 13.91 16.42 -28.98
N GLY A 433 14.02 16.48 -30.30
CA GLY A 433 13.27 15.59 -31.19
C GLY A 433 13.97 14.24 -31.36
N ILE A 434 13.20 13.15 -31.36
CA ILE A 434 13.65 11.81 -31.75
C ILE A 434 12.93 11.35 -33.03
N SER A 435 13.65 10.60 -33.86
CA SER A 435 13.24 10.32 -35.24
C SER A 435 12.18 9.21 -35.36
N SER A 436 12.11 8.32 -34.37
CA SER A 436 11.15 7.23 -34.31
C SER A 436 9.80 7.66 -33.74
N CYS A 437 8.83 6.75 -33.79
CA CYS A 437 7.53 6.95 -33.19
C CYS A 437 7.54 6.61 -31.70
N HIS A 438 6.44 6.91 -31.02
CA HIS A 438 6.22 6.63 -29.59
C HIS A 438 6.54 5.20 -29.16
N ASN A 439 6.19 4.20 -29.98
CA ASN A 439 6.32 2.78 -29.61
C ASN A 439 7.63 2.14 -30.07
N THR A 440 8.35 2.74 -31.03
CA THR A 440 9.49 2.09 -31.70
C THR A 440 10.84 2.70 -31.39
N TRP A 441 10.91 3.86 -30.73
CA TRP A 441 12.18 4.52 -30.42
C TRP A 441 13.14 3.64 -29.60
N VAL A 442 12.61 2.77 -28.74
CA VAL A 442 13.40 1.81 -27.94
C VAL A 442 14.13 0.75 -28.77
N PHE A 443 13.77 0.60 -30.05
CA PHE A 443 14.40 -0.31 -31.00
C PHE A 443 15.29 0.42 -32.02
N ASN A 444 15.42 1.74 -31.91
CA ASN A 444 16.25 2.56 -32.78
C ASN A 444 17.53 2.95 -32.04
N ASP A 445 18.65 2.33 -32.41
CA ASP A 445 19.95 2.55 -31.78
C ASP A 445 20.36 4.03 -31.70
N GLN A 446 20.02 4.83 -32.72
CA GLN A 446 20.37 6.26 -32.73
C GLN A 446 19.54 7.04 -31.72
N ASP A 447 18.23 6.82 -31.65
CA ASP A 447 17.37 7.50 -30.68
C ASP A 447 17.67 7.02 -29.25
N VAL A 448 17.91 5.72 -29.05
CA VAL A 448 18.35 5.16 -27.75
C VAL A 448 19.66 5.79 -27.29
N ALA A 449 20.66 5.89 -28.16
CA ALA A 449 21.94 6.51 -27.83
C ALA A 449 21.78 8.00 -27.47
N ILE A 450 20.92 8.75 -28.17
CA ILE A 450 20.62 10.14 -27.85
C ILE A 450 20.04 10.26 -26.43
N VAL A 451 19.06 9.41 -26.10
CA VAL A 451 18.42 9.39 -24.78
C VAL A 451 19.41 8.99 -23.69
N ALA A 452 20.15 7.89 -23.89
CA ALA A 452 21.14 7.38 -22.93
C ALA A 452 22.25 8.42 -22.66
N ASN A 453 22.74 9.13 -23.69
CA ASN A 453 23.73 10.19 -23.51
C ASN A 453 23.22 11.30 -22.58
N LYS A 454 21.97 11.76 -22.75
CA LYS A 454 21.38 12.77 -21.86
C LYS A 454 21.18 12.26 -20.43
N ILE A 455 20.82 10.99 -20.28
CA ILE A 455 20.77 10.35 -18.95
C ILE A 455 22.16 10.33 -18.30
N SER A 456 23.20 9.99 -19.05
CA SER A 456 24.58 9.96 -18.53
C SER A 456 25.11 11.35 -18.16
N GLU A 457 24.83 12.38 -18.98
CA GLU A 457 25.14 13.78 -18.70
C GLU A 457 24.48 14.26 -17.40
N ALA A 458 23.24 13.81 -17.15
CA ALA A 458 22.43 14.26 -16.02
C ALA A 458 22.99 13.88 -14.63
N ILE A 459 23.94 12.95 -14.54
CA ILE A 459 24.52 12.49 -13.25
C ILE A 459 26.00 12.86 -13.15
N SER A 460 26.58 13.36 -14.24
CA SER A 460 27.98 13.78 -14.29
C SER A 460 28.15 15.26 -13.90
N ALA A 461 27.04 15.99 -13.76
CA ALA A 461 26.95 17.39 -13.32
C ALA A 461 26.40 17.45 -11.90
#